data_AF-A0A660Y4Q6-F1
#
_entry.id   AF-A0A660Y4Q6-F1
#
_cell.length_a   1.000
_cell.length_b   1.000
_cell.length_c   1.000
_cell.angle_alpha   90.00
_cell.angle_beta   90.00
_cell.angle_gamma   90.00
#
_symmetry.space_group_name_H-M   'P 1'
#
loop_
_entity.id
_entity.type
_entity.pdbx_description
1 polymer ?
#
loop_
_entity_poly.entity_id
_entity_poly.type
_entity_poly.pdbx_seq_one_letter_code
_entity_poly.pdbx_strand_id
1 'polypeptide(L)'
;MKVTDELNRIADEITESYDRYSRTAHLDERPLPSRETVLEVLRDLLRLLFPGYMGKGPPSRRTVKFFVRALVDSIYVRLSEEAEKALLYQGDRSPEECRSIAQESVLRLLRKIPELRRLLWLDVQAAYDGDPAAKSHEEVMLSYPCITAIATYRVAHELYESGIPLIPRMMTEWAHSETGIDIHPGAKIGERFFIDHGTGVVIGETTTIGNDVKMYQGVTLGALS
;
A
#
# COMPACT_ATOMS: atom_id res chain seq x y z
N MET A 1 19.19 -26.80 -37.85
CA MET A 1 17.90 -26.25 -37.38
C MET A 1 18.06 -24.75 -37.26
N LYS A 2 17.20 -23.94 -37.87
CA LYS A 2 17.33 -22.48 -37.77
C LYS A 2 16.91 -22.06 -36.36
N VAL A 3 17.54 -21.03 -35.80
CA VAL A 3 17.22 -20.51 -34.45
C VAL A 3 15.72 -20.24 -34.29
N THR A 4 15.06 -19.78 -35.35
CA THR A 4 13.61 -19.56 -35.39
C THR A 4 12.79 -20.82 -35.09
N ASP A 5 13.19 -21.97 -35.63
CA ASP A 5 12.46 -23.24 -35.42
C ASP A 5 12.58 -23.69 -33.94
N GLU A 6 13.73 -23.42 -33.32
CA GLU A 6 13.96 -23.73 -31.92
C GLU A 6 13.19 -22.79 -31.00
N LEU A 7 13.15 -21.48 -31.29
CA LEU A 7 12.36 -20.52 -30.52
C LEU A 7 10.87 -20.84 -30.55
N ASN A 8 10.34 -21.29 -31.69
CA ASN A 8 8.95 -21.73 -31.79
C ASN A 8 8.69 -22.95 -30.91
N ARG A 9 9.56 -23.97 -30.96
CA ARG A 9 9.43 -25.15 -30.10
C ARG A 9 9.46 -24.78 -28.61
N ILE A 10 10.39 -23.91 -28.20
CA ILE A 10 10.48 -23.43 -26.82
C ILE A 10 9.17 -22.71 -26.42
N ALA A 11 8.62 -21.87 -27.31
CA ALA A 11 7.36 -21.18 -27.03
C ALA A 11 6.18 -22.15 -26.89
N ASP A 12 6.12 -23.18 -27.73
CA ASP A 12 5.11 -24.24 -27.65
C ASP A 12 5.24 -25.00 -26.32
N GLU A 13 6.45 -25.45 -25.96
CA GLU A 13 6.72 -26.15 -24.70
C GLU A 13 6.38 -25.31 -23.46
N ILE A 14 6.69 -24.01 -23.48
CA ILE A 14 6.32 -23.07 -22.42
C ILE A 14 4.80 -22.94 -22.34
N THR A 15 4.11 -22.82 -23.47
CA THR A 15 2.64 -22.65 -23.50
C THR A 15 1.94 -23.92 -23.02
N GLU A 16 2.40 -25.11 -23.43
CA GLU A 16 1.92 -26.38 -22.89
C GLU A 16 2.16 -26.50 -21.37
N SER A 17 3.23 -25.88 -20.86
CA SER A 17 3.49 -25.86 -19.42
C SER A 17 2.45 -25.04 -18.64
N TYR A 18 1.82 -24.03 -19.26
CA TYR A 18 0.75 -23.26 -18.64
C TYR A 18 -0.49 -24.11 -18.43
N ASP A 19 -0.84 -24.99 -19.37
CA ASP A 19 -1.94 -25.94 -19.19
C ASP A 19 -1.62 -26.97 -18.09
N ARG A 20 -0.35 -27.44 -18.05
CA ARG A 20 0.11 -28.42 -17.06
C ARG A 20 0.14 -27.85 -15.64
N TYR A 21 0.49 -26.57 -15.49
CA TYR A 21 0.59 -25.86 -14.22
C TYR A 21 -0.42 -24.70 -14.15
N SER A 22 -1.67 -24.97 -14.53
CA SER A 22 -2.73 -23.97 -14.71
C SER A 22 -2.94 -23.02 -13.52
N ARG A 23 -2.67 -23.44 -12.28
CA ARG A 23 -2.77 -22.56 -11.09
C ARG A 23 -1.73 -21.41 -11.06
N THR A 24 -0.70 -21.47 -11.90
CA THR A 24 0.32 -20.42 -12.03
C THR A 24 0.05 -19.48 -13.21
N ALA A 25 -0.99 -19.77 -14.00
CA ALA A 25 -1.38 -19.01 -15.17
C ALA A 25 -2.80 -18.47 -14.97
N HIS A 26 -3.00 -17.17 -15.21
CA HIS A 26 -4.31 -16.52 -15.12
C HIS A 26 -4.73 -16.08 -16.52
N LEU A 27 -5.10 -17.05 -17.35
CA LEU A 27 -5.40 -16.88 -18.79
C LEU A 27 -6.92 -16.97 -19.03
N ASP A 28 -7.47 -16.04 -19.82
CA ASP A 28 -8.90 -15.95 -20.15
C ASP A 28 -9.87 -15.85 -18.94
N GLU A 29 -9.33 -15.53 -17.77
CA GLU A 29 -10.08 -15.35 -16.52
C GLU A 29 -10.50 -13.88 -16.29
N ARG A 30 -11.29 -13.62 -15.24
CA ARG A 30 -11.67 -12.26 -14.83
C ARG A 30 -10.41 -11.43 -14.53
N PRO A 31 -10.34 -10.15 -14.94
CA PRO A 31 -9.14 -9.34 -14.74
C PRO A 31 -8.82 -9.19 -13.25
N LEU A 32 -7.57 -9.48 -12.88
CA LEU A 32 -7.02 -9.22 -11.55
C LEU A 32 -6.52 -7.77 -11.44
N PRO A 33 -6.39 -7.23 -10.21
CA PRO A 33 -5.75 -5.95 -10.02
C PRO A 33 -4.29 -5.95 -10.52
N SER A 34 -3.90 -4.91 -11.24
CA SER A 34 -2.53 -4.65 -11.66
C SER A 34 -1.69 -4.18 -10.48
N ARG A 35 -0.72 -5.01 -10.08
CA ARG A 35 0.24 -4.65 -9.03
C ARG A 35 0.97 -3.34 -9.35
N GLU A 36 1.37 -3.13 -10.60
CA GLU A 36 2.06 -1.90 -11.02
C GLU A 36 1.18 -0.67 -10.79
N THR A 37 -0.06 -0.70 -11.28
CA THR A 37 -1.03 0.39 -11.11
C THR A 37 -1.29 0.68 -9.63
N VAL A 38 -1.46 -0.36 -8.81
CA VAL A 38 -1.67 -0.21 -7.35
C VAL A 38 -0.49 0.50 -6.69
N LEU A 39 0.75 0.15 -7.04
CA LEU A 39 1.94 0.77 -6.47
C LEU A 39 2.16 2.20 -6.96
N GLU A 40 1.81 2.51 -8.21
CA GLU A 40 1.80 3.90 -8.69
C GLU A 40 0.79 4.76 -7.94
N VAL A 41 -0.43 4.24 -7.74
CA VAL A 41 -1.47 4.91 -6.95
C VAL A 41 -1.00 5.12 -5.51
N LEU A 42 -0.39 4.11 -4.89
CA LEU A 42 0.15 4.23 -3.53
C LEU A 42 1.19 5.35 -3.44
N ARG A 43 2.12 5.43 -4.40
CA ARG A 43 3.11 6.52 -4.45
C ARG A 43 2.45 7.89 -4.59
N ASP A 44 1.36 8.00 -5.35
CA ASP A 44 0.59 9.24 -5.47
C ASP A 44 -0.18 9.58 -4.18
N LEU A 45 -0.72 8.59 -3.46
CA LEU A 45 -1.30 8.78 -2.13
C LEU A 45 -0.23 9.28 -1.14
N LEU A 46 0.96 8.71 -1.13
CA LEU A 46 2.08 9.18 -0.29
C LEU A 46 2.49 10.63 -0.62
N ARG A 47 2.41 11.04 -1.89
CA ARG A 47 2.61 12.46 -2.29
C ARG A 47 1.54 13.40 -1.75
N LEU A 48 0.29 12.93 -1.61
CA LEU A 48 -0.78 13.71 -0.97
C LEU A 48 -0.58 13.81 0.55
N LEU A 49 -0.06 12.76 1.18
CA LEU A 49 0.18 12.71 2.62
C LEU A 49 1.38 13.58 3.03
N PHE A 50 2.47 13.50 2.26
CA PHE A 50 3.74 14.21 2.50
C PHE A 50 4.16 15.08 1.31
N PRO A 51 3.41 16.15 0.97
CA PRO A 51 3.72 17.00 -0.16
C PRO A 51 5.08 17.69 0.03
N GLY A 52 6.01 17.42 -0.89
CA GLY A 52 7.37 17.98 -0.88
C GLY A 52 8.44 17.11 -0.23
N TYR A 53 8.07 16.05 0.49
CA TYR A 53 9.01 15.04 1.00
C TYR A 53 9.06 13.81 0.11
N MET A 54 7.94 13.48 -0.53
CA MET A 54 7.82 12.35 -1.44
C MET A 54 7.66 12.87 -2.88
N GLY A 55 8.61 12.58 -3.77
CA GLY A 55 8.54 12.93 -5.21
C GLY A 55 9.52 14.00 -5.71
N LYS A 56 9.28 14.55 -6.92
CA LYS A 56 10.20 15.45 -7.65
C LYS A 56 10.13 16.91 -7.18
N GLY A 57 10.39 17.13 -5.88
CA GLY A 57 10.50 18.46 -5.26
C GLY A 57 9.17 19.10 -4.83
N PRO A 58 9.23 20.16 -4.01
CA PRO A 58 8.04 20.74 -3.39
C PRO A 58 7.19 21.54 -4.40
N PRO A 59 5.85 21.36 -4.40
CA PRO A 59 4.98 22.21 -5.21
C PRO A 59 4.97 23.63 -4.65
N SER A 60 4.87 24.63 -5.52
CA SER A 60 4.69 26.02 -5.08
C SER A 60 3.31 26.20 -4.43
N ARG A 61 3.18 27.12 -3.46
CA ARG A 61 1.87 27.46 -2.85
C ARG A 61 0.82 27.90 -3.87
N ARG A 62 1.23 28.46 -5.01
CA ARG A 62 0.32 28.89 -6.09
C ARG A 62 -0.20 27.71 -6.92
N THR A 63 0.61 26.67 -7.09
CA THR A 63 0.31 25.52 -7.96
C THR A 63 -0.21 24.30 -7.19
N VAL A 64 0.00 24.24 -5.87
CA VAL A 64 -0.32 23.07 -5.05
C VAL A 64 -1.78 22.63 -5.18
N LYS A 65 -2.73 23.56 -5.30
CA LYS A 65 -4.16 23.22 -5.45
C LYS A 65 -4.44 22.49 -6.77
N PHE A 66 -3.81 22.90 -7.87
CA PHE A 66 -3.95 22.25 -9.17
C PHE A 66 -3.30 20.86 -9.16
N PHE A 67 -2.12 20.76 -8.55
CA PHE A 67 -1.41 19.49 -8.39
C PHE A 67 -2.21 18.48 -7.56
N VAL A 68 -2.71 18.89 -6.39
CA VAL A 68 -3.56 18.06 -5.53
C VAL A 68 -4.82 17.62 -6.28
N ARG A 69 -5.46 18.54 -7.03
CA ARG A 69 -6.64 18.19 -7.81
C ARG A 69 -6.34 17.11 -8.86
N ALA A 70 -5.27 17.28 -9.62
CA ALA A 70 -4.87 16.31 -10.64
C ALA A 70 -4.55 14.94 -10.04
N LEU A 71 -3.85 14.90 -8.90
CA LEU A 71 -3.58 13.65 -8.18
C LEU A 71 -4.86 12.98 -7.69
N VAL A 72 -5.76 13.74 -7.04
CA VAL A 72 -7.03 13.20 -6.52
C VAL A 72 -7.88 12.59 -7.64
N ASP A 73 -8.03 13.29 -8.77
CA ASP A 73 -8.79 12.79 -9.92
C ASP A 73 -8.14 11.52 -10.51
N SER A 74 -6.81 11.50 -10.65
CA SER A 74 -6.05 10.35 -11.17
C SER A 74 -6.10 9.13 -10.25
N ILE A 75 -5.95 9.33 -8.93
CA ILE A 75 -6.05 8.28 -7.91
C ILE A 75 -7.46 7.70 -7.91
N TYR A 76 -8.49 8.56 -7.94
CA TYR A 76 -9.89 8.11 -7.92
C TYR A 76 -10.19 7.15 -9.07
N VAL A 77 -9.83 7.53 -10.30
CA VAL A 77 -10.09 6.71 -11.49
C VAL A 77 -9.35 5.39 -11.41
N ARG A 78 -8.02 5.43 -11.24
CA ARG A 78 -7.19 4.20 -11.27
C ARG A 78 -7.50 3.27 -10.11
N LEU A 79 -7.60 3.78 -8.89
CA LEU A 79 -7.84 2.93 -7.72
C LEU A 79 -9.24 2.31 -7.73
N SER A 80 -10.24 3.03 -8.22
CA SER A 80 -11.60 2.47 -8.33
C SER A 80 -11.64 1.32 -9.32
N GLU A 81 -10.93 1.44 -10.45
CA GLU A 81 -10.83 0.37 -11.44
C GLU A 81 -10.13 -0.87 -10.87
N GLU A 82 -9.01 -0.69 -10.17
CA GLU A 82 -8.30 -1.80 -9.54
C GLU A 82 -9.11 -2.44 -8.39
N ALA A 83 -9.83 -1.63 -7.60
CA ALA A 83 -10.69 -2.13 -6.55
C ALA A 83 -11.91 -2.90 -7.10
N GLU A 84 -12.50 -2.46 -8.23
CA GLU A 84 -13.56 -3.19 -8.93
C GLU A 84 -13.06 -4.56 -9.40
N LYS A 85 -11.86 -4.63 -10.00
CA LYS A 85 -11.20 -5.90 -10.39
C LYS A 85 -11.02 -6.82 -9.18
N ALA A 86 -10.57 -6.28 -8.06
CA ALA A 86 -10.35 -7.05 -6.83
C ALA A 86 -11.65 -7.66 -6.28
N LEU A 87 -12.74 -6.88 -6.26
CA LEU A 87 -14.05 -7.34 -5.82
C LEU A 87 -14.67 -8.35 -6.79
N LEU A 88 -14.55 -8.13 -8.10
CA LEU A 88 -15.00 -9.08 -9.13
C LEU A 88 -14.29 -10.44 -9.03
N TYR A 89 -13.02 -10.44 -8.63
CA TYR A 89 -12.26 -11.66 -8.38
C TYR A 89 -12.79 -12.45 -7.18
N GLN A 90 -13.21 -11.78 -6.10
CA GLN A 90 -13.81 -12.46 -4.94
C GLN A 90 -15.07 -13.25 -5.31
N GLY A 91 -15.80 -12.81 -6.34
CA GLY A 91 -16.82 -13.61 -7.01
C GLY A 91 -18.17 -13.70 -6.30
N ASP A 92 -18.38 -12.94 -5.23
CA ASP A 92 -19.56 -12.97 -4.36
C ASP A 92 -20.62 -11.89 -4.69
N ARG A 93 -20.35 -11.00 -5.65
CA ARG A 93 -21.17 -9.83 -5.98
C ARG A 93 -21.34 -9.63 -7.49
N SER A 94 -22.38 -8.89 -7.88
CA SER A 94 -22.57 -8.48 -9.27
C SER A 94 -21.57 -7.39 -9.68
N PRO A 95 -21.27 -7.23 -10.98
CA PRO A 95 -20.36 -6.18 -11.45
C PRO A 95 -20.78 -4.75 -11.06
N GLU A 96 -22.09 -4.47 -11.04
CA GLU A 96 -22.60 -3.15 -10.64
C GLU A 96 -22.36 -2.87 -9.15
N GLU A 97 -22.59 -3.87 -8.29
CA GLU A 97 -22.28 -3.78 -6.86
C GLU A 97 -20.77 -3.60 -6.63
N CYS A 98 -19.93 -4.37 -7.32
CA CYS A 98 -18.47 -4.26 -7.23
C CYS A 98 -17.99 -2.84 -7.58
N ARG A 99 -18.50 -2.27 -8.69
CA ARG A 99 -18.19 -0.91 -9.09
C ARG A 99 -18.61 0.11 -8.05
N SER A 100 -19.83 0.00 -7.53
CA SER A 100 -20.35 0.94 -6.54
C SER A 100 -19.53 0.91 -5.26
N ILE A 101 -19.22 -0.28 -4.74
CA ILE A 101 -18.40 -0.47 -3.53
C ILE A 101 -16.99 0.07 -3.76
N ALA A 102 -16.38 -0.22 -4.91
CA ALA A 102 -15.05 0.29 -5.25
C ALA A 102 -14.99 1.82 -5.24
N GLN A 103 -15.91 2.47 -5.95
CA GLN A 103 -15.98 3.93 -6.02
C GLN A 103 -16.24 4.56 -4.65
N GLU A 104 -17.16 4.00 -3.87
CA GLU A 104 -17.46 4.50 -2.52
C GLU A 104 -16.26 4.36 -1.58
N SER A 105 -15.59 3.21 -1.60
CA SER A 105 -14.41 2.93 -0.77
C SER A 105 -13.25 3.88 -1.09
N VAL A 106 -13.01 4.14 -2.37
CA VAL A 106 -11.96 5.08 -2.81
C VAL A 106 -12.32 6.52 -2.44
N LEU A 107 -13.59 6.93 -2.59
CA LEU A 107 -14.04 8.24 -2.12
C LEU A 107 -13.89 8.39 -0.60
N ARG A 108 -14.19 7.34 0.17
CA ARG A 108 -13.99 7.31 1.62
C ARG A 108 -12.52 7.49 1.98
N LEU A 109 -11.61 6.75 1.34
CA LEU A 109 -10.17 6.92 1.51
C LEU A 109 -9.72 8.35 1.19
N LEU A 110 -10.13 8.91 0.04
CA LEU A 110 -9.75 10.27 -0.36
C LEU A 110 -10.26 11.33 0.61
N ARG A 111 -11.46 11.15 1.18
CA ARG A 111 -12.01 12.01 2.24
C ARG A 111 -11.22 11.89 3.56
N LYS A 112 -10.59 10.75 3.82
CA LYS A 112 -9.77 10.49 5.01
C LYS A 112 -8.36 11.09 4.94
N ILE A 113 -7.89 11.53 3.77
CA ILE A 113 -6.54 12.09 3.60
C ILE A 113 -6.18 13.18 4.64
N PRO A 114 -7.03 14.17 4.96
CA PRO A 114 -6.70 15.17 5.98
C PRO A 114 -6.46 14.57 7.37
N GLU A 115 -7.24 13.55 7.74
CA GLU A 115 -7.12 12.87 9.03
C GLU A 115 -5.88 11.95 9.06
N LEU A 116 -5.61 11.23 7.96
CA LEU A 116 -4.39 10.43 7.82
C LEU A 116 -3.14 11.31 7.93
N ARG A 117 -3.17 12.53 7.38
CA ARG A 117 -2.07 13.49 7.56
C ARG A 117 -1.89 13.91 9.03
N ARG A 118 -2.97 14.06 9.79
CA ARG A 118 -2.91 14.34 11.24
C ARG A 118 -2.26 13.17 11.99
N LEU A 119 -2.72 11.94 11.74
CA LEU A 119 -2.16 10.73 12.35
C LEU A 119 -0.67 10.57 12.05
N LEU A 120 -0.29 10.72 10.79
CA LEU A 120 1.10 10.59 10.37
C LEU A 120 2.00 11.70 10.91
N TRP A 121 1.47 12.91 11.09
CA TRP A 121 2.21 13.94 11.82
C TRP A 121 2.51 13.52 13.26
N LEU A 122 1.56 12.88 13.95
CA LEU A 122 1.77 12.38 15.30
C LEU A 122 2.77 11.23 15.36
N ASP A 123 2.79 10.36 14.35
CA ASP A 123 3.79 9.29 14.24
C ASP A 123 5.20 9.86 13.98
N VAL A 124 5.32 10.87 13.12
CA VAL A 124 6.59 11.60 12.90
C VAL A 124 7.06 12.27 14.18
N GLN A 125 6.15 12.89 14.95
CA GLN A 125 6.48 13.48 16.23
C GLN A 125 6.93 12.41 17.24
N ALA A 126 6.27 11.25 17.28
CA ALA A 126 6.65 10.15 18.16
C ALA A 126 8.03 9.56 17.80
N ALA A 127 8.36 9.48 16.51
CA ALA A 127 9.68 9.08 16.06
C ALA A 127 10.76 10.11 16.47
N TYR A 128 10.49 11.40 16.28
CA TYR A 128 11.40 12.46 16.72
C TYR A 128 11.62 12.47 18.24
N ASP A 129 10.53 12.36 19.01
CA ASP A 129 10.60 12.32 20.48
C ASP A 129 11.27 11.02 20.98
N GLY A 130 11.08 9.93 20.24
CA GLY A 130 11.49 8.59 20.62
C GLY A 130 12.93 8.22 20.24
N ASP A 131 13.56 8.96 19.34
CA ASP A 131 14.98 8.80 18.98
C ASP A 131 15.78 10.07 19.36
N PRO A 132 16.55 10.04 20.47
CA PRO A 132 17.42 11.15 20.85
C PRO A 132 18.48 11.54 19.80
N ALA A 133 18.76 10.66 18.83
CA ALA A 133 19.71 10.94 17.76
C ALA A 133 19.10 11.78 16.63
N ALA A 134 17.77 11.79 16.46
CA ALA A 134 17.06 12.55 15.44
C ALA A 134 17.39 14.05 15.52
N LYS A 135 17.76 14.67 14.39
CA LYS A 135 18.10 16.10 14.35
C LYS A 135 16.91 16.99 14.01
N SER A 136 15.95 16.49 13.24
CA SER A 136 14.74 17.24 12.92
C SER A 136 13.60 16.34 12.43
N HIS A 137 12.38 16.88 12.38
CA HIS A 137 11.23 16.20 11.77
C HIS A 137 11.44 15.93 10.27
N GLU A 138 12.17 16.81 9.56
CA GLU A 138 12.50 16.61 8.15
C GLU A 138 13.43 15.42 7.94
N GLU A 139 14.42 15.22 8.82
CA GLU A 139 15.25 14.02 8.79
C GLU A 139 14.38 12.77 8.95
N VAL A 140 13.51 12.75 9.97
CA VAL A 140 12.57 11.65 10.20
C VAL A 140 11.71 11.37 8.97
N MET A 141 11.08 12.40 8.39
CA MET A 141 10.22 12.23 7.22
C MET A 141 10.97 11.76 5.96
N LEU A 142 12.25 12.11 5.81
CA LEU A 142 13.03 11.80 4.60
C LEU A 142 13.76 10.46 4.67
N SER A 143 14.22 10.04 5.84
CA SER A 143 15.16 8.92 5.97
C SER A 143 14.69 7.77 6.87
N TYR A 144 13.65 7.94 7.70
CA TYR A 144 13.26 6.89 8.62
C TYR A 144 12.33 5.88 7.92
N PRO A 145 12.74 4.59 7.82
CA PRO A 145 11.98 3.59 7.06
C PRO A 145 10.58 3.34 7.64
N CYS A 146 10.41 3.52 8.95
CA CYS A 146 9.12 3.35 9.61
C CYS A 146 8.06 4.33 9.11
N ILE A 147 8.43 5.53 8.64
CA ILE A 147 7.45 6.49 8.10
C ILE A 147 6.81 5.93 6.83
N THR A 148 7.60 5.33 5.93
CA THR A 148 7.09 4.66 4.73
C THR A 148 6.20 3.46 5.09
N ALA A 149 6.61 2.64 6.06
CA ALA A 149 5.84 1.47 6.49
C ALA A 149 4.50 1.85 7.13
N ILE A 150 4.51 2.78 8.09
CA ILE A 150 3.32 3.22 8.82
C ILE A 150 2.38 3.98 7.89
N ALA A 151 2.87 4.87 7.02
CA ALA A 151 2.04 5.58 6.05
C ALA A 151 1.33 4.62 5.09
N THR A 152 2.06 3.64 4.56
CA THR A 152 1.50 2.61 3.70
C THR A 152 0.45 1.78 4.44
N TYR A 153 0.76 1.32 5.65
CA TYR A 153 -0.18 0.58 6.48
C TYR A 153 -1.46 1.39 6.74
N ARG A 154 -1.38 2.66 7.14
CA ARG A 154 -2.57 3.46 7.45
C ARG A 154 -3.47 3.67 6.24
N VAL A 155 -2.90 3.81 5.03
CA VAL A 155 -3.66 3.84 3.77
C VAL A 155 -4.30 2.48 3.48
N ALA A 156 -3.52 1.40 3.56
CA ALA A 156 -3.99 0.05 3.30
C ALA A 156 -5.10 -0.36 4.28
N HIS A 157 -5.00 0.05 5.54
CA HIS A 157 -5.97 -0.24 6.59
C HIS A 157 -7.34 0.35 6.28
N GLU A 158 -7.43 1.59 5.76
CA GLU A 158 -8.73 2.19 5.39
C GLU A 158 -9.40 1.43 4.22
N LEU A 159 -8.62 0.89 3.28
CA LEU A 159 -9.14 0.03 2.20
C LEU A 159 -9.56 -1.35 2.74
N TYR A 160 -8.78 -1.92 3.66
CA TYR A 160 -9.10 -3.17 4.34
C TYR A 160 -10.42 -3.07 5.13
N GLU A 161 -10.59 -2.01 5.93
CA GLU A 161 -11.81 -1.72 6.69
C GLU A 161 -13.02 -1.42 5.79
N SER A 162 -12.78 -1.07 4.52
CA SER A 162 -13.83 -0.92 3.50
C SER A 162 -14.12 -2.24 2.75
N GLY A 163 -13.46 -3.33 3.12
CA GLY A 163 -13.67 -4.65 2.54
C GLY A 163 -13.05 -4.85 1.16
N ILE A 164 -12.09 -4.00 0.75
CA ILE A 164 -11.39 -4.18 -0.53
C ILE A 164 -10.37 -5.31 -0.41
N PRO A 165 -10.51 -6.41 -1.19
CA PRO A 165 -9.58 -7.53 -1.12
C PRO A 165 -8.29 -7.23 -1.90
N LEU A 166 -7.25 -8.05 -1.68
CA LEU A 166 -5.95 -8.05 -2.38
C LEU A 166 -5.10 -6.77 -2.25
N ILE A 167 -5.63 -5.62 -2.65
CA ILE A 167 -4.95 -4.32 -2.74
C ILE A 167 -4.30 -3.89 -1.42
N PRO A 168 -4.98 -3.95 -0.26
CA PRO A 168 -4.33 -3.59 1.02
C PRO A 168 -3.06 -4.40 1.28
N ARG A 169 -3.09 -5.69 0.99
CA ARG A 169 -1.93 -6.57 1.19
C ARG A 169 -0.83 -6.31 0.17
N MET A 170 -1.18 -6.04 -1.09
CA MET A 170 -0.19 -5.61 -2.11
C MET A 170 0.56 -4.35 -1.66
N MET A 171 -0.13 -3.40 -1.04
CA MET A 171 0.47 -2.18 -0.51
C MET A 171 1.41 -2.48 0.67
N THR A 172 0.95 -3.22 1.68
CA THR A 172 1.79 -3.52 2.86
C THR A 172 2.99 -4.41 2.53
N GLU A 173 2.86 -5.35 1.59
CA GLU A 173 4.00 -6.16 1.12
C GLU A 173 5.02 -5.32 0.33
N TRP A 174 4.60 -4.27 -0.36
CA TRP A 174 5.55 -3.31 -0.94
C TRP A 174 6.32 -2.58 0.17
N ALA A 175 5.63 -2.07 1.20
CA ALA A 175 6.30 -1.45 2.33
C ALA A 175 7.26 -2.40 3.06
N HIS A 176 6.85 -3.66 3.23
CA HIS A 176 7.70 -4.72 3.78
C HIS A 176 8.95 -4.92 2.92
N SER A 177 8.81 -5.00 1.59
CA SER A 177 9.97 -5.13 0.69
C SER A 177 10.93 -3.94 0.75
N GLU A 178 10.45 -2.71 0.97
CA GLU A 178 11.29 -1.51 1.01
C GLU A 178 11.96 -1.30 2.39
N THR A 179 11.36 -1.80 3.47
CA THR A 179 11.72 -1.42 4.85
C THR A 179 12.10 -2.59 5.77
N GLY A 180 11.72 -3.81 5.41
CA GLY A 180 11.79 -4.99 6.28
C GLY A 180 10.78 -4.97 7.44
N ILE A 181 9.78 -4.08 7.41
CA ILE A 181 8.71 -3.98 8.42
C ILE A 181 7.43 -4.58 7.81
N ASP A 182 6.98 -5.71 8.33
CA ASP A 182 5.76 -6.40 7.90
C ASP A 182 4.59 -6.05 8.82
N ILE A 183 3.64 -5.26 8.31
CA ILE A 183 2.42 -4.89 9.03
C ILE A 183 1.23 -5.38 8.22
N HIS A 184 0.45 -6.30 8.80
CA HIS A 184 -0.78 -6.74 8.16
C HIS A 184 -1.78 -5.57 8.07
N PRO A 185 -2.48 -5.35 6.93
CA PRO A 185 -3.41 -4.23 6.78
C PRO A 185 -4.60 -4.30 7.74
N GLY A 186 -4.92 -5.49 8.27
CA GLY A 186 -5.99 -5.68 9.26
C GLY A 186 -5.61 -5.35 10.71
N ALA A 187 -4.32 -5.14 11.01
CA ALA A 187 -3.90 -4.75 12.35
C ALA A 187 -4.53 -3.41 12.73
N LYS A 188 -4.76 -3.17 14.03
CA LYS A 188 -5.34 -1.92 14.56
C LYS A 188 -4.28 -1.19 15.36
N ILE A 189 -3.80 -0.05 14.86
CA ILE A 189 -2.69 0.69 15.46
C ILE A 189 -3.12 2.12 15.81
N GLY A 190 -2.95 2.48 17.09
CA GLY A 190 -3.25 3.80 17.63
C GLY A 190 -2.37 4.95 17.10
N GLU A 191 -2.47 6.10 17.75
CA GLU A 191 -1.72 7.31 17.42
C GLU A 191 -0.31 7.29 18.04
N ARG A 192 0.59 8.14 17.52
CA ARG A 192 1.96 8.28 18.04
C ARG A 192 2.71 6.94 18.05
N PHE A 193 2.60 6.19 16.95
CA PHE A 193 3.26 4.90 16.79
C PHE A 193 4.64 5.09 16.17
N PHE A 194 5.65 4.47 16.77
CA PHE A 194 7.03 4.57 16.30
C PHE A 194 7.70 3.20 16.25
N ILE A 195 8.31 2.87 15.11
CA ILE A 195 9.19 1.71 14.96
C ILE A 195 10.61 2.21 14.71
N ASP A 196 11.52 1.91 15.62
CA ASP A 196 12.92 2.29 15.55
C ASP A 196 13.74 1.18 14.87
N HIS A 197 14.55 1.55 13.88
CA HIS A 197 15.24 0.66 12.91
C HIS A 197 14.32 -0.25 12.07
N GLY A 198 13.49 -1.07 12.71
CA GLY A 198 12.33 -1.74 12.13
C GLY A 198 12.55 -3.05 11.38
N THR A 199 13.75 -3.33 10.85
CA THR A 199 13.97 -4.58 10.08
C THR A 199 13.59 -5.83 10.88
N GLY A 200 12.77 -6.70 10.28
CA GLY A 200 12.28 -7.94 10.88
C GLY A 200 11.12 -7.77 11.85
N VAL A 201 10.51 -6.59 11.93
CA VAL A 201 9.23 -6.41 12.66
C VAL A 201 8.11 -7.12 11.91
N VAL A 202 7.28 -7.85 12.64
CA VAL A 202 6.07 -8.53 12.12
C VAL A 202 4.88 -8.20 13.01
N ILE A 203 3.80 -7.66 12.43
CA ILE A 203 2.55 -7.32 13.12
C ILE A 203 1.38 -8.03 12.42
N GLY A 204 0.81 -9.04 13.09
CA GLY A 204 -0.24 -9.90 12.53
C GLY A 204 -1.61 -9.25 12.41
N GLU A 205 -2.49 -9.85 11.62
CA GLU A 205 -3.81 -9.33 11.23
C GLU A 205 -4.70 -8.91 12.40
N THR A 206 -4.77 -9.70 13.46
CA THR A 206 -5.67 -9.45 14.59
C THR A 206 -5.04 -8.61 15.70
N THR A 207 -3.81 -8.11 15.48
CA THR A 207 -3.08 -7.34 16.48
C THR A 207 -3.77 -6.00 16.76
N THR A 208 -3.87 -5.64 18.03
CA THR A 208 -4.30 -4.30 18.47
C THR A 208 -3.17 -3.64 19.27
N ILE A 209 -2.71 -2.49 18.80
CA ILE A 209 -1.66 -1.66 19.39
C ILE A 209 -2.30 -0.34 19.83
N GLY A 210 -2.08 0.06 21.09
CA GLY A 210 -2.57 1.31 21.65
C GLY A 210 -1.83 2.54 21.14
N ASN A 211 -2.06 3.68 21.80
CA ASN A 211 -1.32 4.92 21.52
C ASN A 211 0.07 4.90 22.17
N ASP A 212 0.98 5.73 21.66
CA ASP A 212 2.31 5.98 22.25
C ASP A 212 3.18 4.71 22.38
N VAL A 213 2.99 3.76 21.46
CA VAL A 213 3.78 2.53 21.41
C VAL A 213 5.04 2.73 20.58
N LYS A 214 6.18 2.36 21.17
CA LYS A 214 7.48 2.24 20.48
C LYS A 214 7.85 0.76 20.32
N MET A 215 8.29 0.39 19.12
CA MET A 215 8.84 -0.94 18.80
C MET A 215 10.25 -0.81 18.24
N TYR A 216 11.02 -1.89 18.33
CA TYR A 216 12.37 -2.01 17.77
C TYR A 216 12.42 -3.12 16.72
N GLN A 217 13.55 -3.24 16.03
CA GLN A 217 13.81 -4.29 15.04
C GLN A 217 13.54 -5.71 15.58
N GLY A 218 13.09 -6.61 14.71
CA GLY A 218 12.88 -8.03 15.01
C GLY A 218 11.68 -8.37 15.91
N VAL A 219 10.92 -7.38 16.39
CA VAL A 219 9.76 -7.65 17.27
C VAL A 219 8.64 -8.32 16.46
N THR A 220 8.12 -9.43 17.00
CA THR A 220 7.00 -10.17 16.41
C THR A 220 5.78 -10.11 17.31
N LEU A 221 4.67 -9.58 16.78
CA LEU A 221 3.32 -9.66 17.34
C LEU A 221 2.52 -10.61 16.45
N GLY A 222 2.65 -11.91 16.72
CA GLY A 222 2.10 -13.00 15.91
C GLY A 222 1.19 -13.93 16.70
N ALA A 223 0.92 -15.11 16.13
CA ALA A 223 0.14 -16.17 16.77
C ALA A 223 1.05 -17.27 17.34
N LEU A 224 0.53 -18.05 18.29
CA LEU A 224 1.15 -19.32 18.66
C LEU A 224 0.99 -20.32 17.51
N SER A 225 2.08 -20.99 17.15
CA SER A 225 2.14 -22.06 16.15
C SER A 225 2.30 -23.42 16.81
#